data_AF-A0A4R6NA10-F1
#
_entry.id   AF-A0A4R6NA10-F1
#
_cell.length_a   1.000
_cell.length_b   1.000
_cell.length_c   1.000
_cell.angle_alpha   90.00
_cell.angle_beta   90.00
_cell.angle_gamma   90.00
#
_symmetry.space_group_name_H-M   'P 1'
#
loop_
_entity.id
_entity.type
_entity.pdbx_description
1 polymer ?
#
loop_
_entity_poly.entity_id
_entity_poly.type
_entity_poly.pdbx_seq_one_letter_code
_entity_poly.pdbx_strand_id
1 'polypeptide(L)'
;MSPLMSNALRPLILAALMGCAASLAQAQATAASAPAAGSSPAKKELVARVLQLQQPGLEAMSRAMLQQPLGQLMQGAGQALQQLPAEKREATAKAIEGEIKKFVDETTPLMRDRAIKLAPSTIGAILEERFSEDELRQLAAWLESPVNKKYGQLGQDMQRALAEKLVADTRGTVEARLKTLEQSVMKQLGIAPKPATSAPAPAPAKK
;
A
#
# COMPACT_ATOMS: atom_id res chain seq x y z
N MET A 1 10.14 23.14 -8.69
CA MET A 1 10.78 22.96 -7.37
C MET A 1 9.68 23.00 -6.32
N SER A 2 9.79 22.12 -5.32
CA SER A 2 8.91 21.88 -4.17
C SER A 2 7.64 21.03 -4.39
N PRO A 3 7.71 19.71 -4.11
CA PRO A 3 6.53 18.91 -3.81
C PRO A 3 6.11 19.14 -2.34
N LEU A 4 4.84 19.49 -2.15
CA LEU A 4 4.18 19.58 -0.85
C LEU A 4 4.09 18.18 -0.23
N MET A 5 4.97 17.91 0.73
CA MET A 5 4.82 16.84 1.69
C MET A 5 3.63 17.18 2.59
N SER A 6 2.52 16.44 2.46
CA SER A 6 1.43 16.47 3.44
C SER A 6 0.88 15.05 3.58
N ASN A 7 1.44 14.29 4.52
CA ASN A 7 0.70 13.24 5.21
C ASN A 7 1.38 12.80 6.53
N ALA A 8 1.89 13.77 7.29
CA ALA A 8 2.23 13.55 8.69
C ALA A 8 1.14 14.20 9.54
N LEU A 9 0.17 13.42 10.02
CA LEU A 9 -0.51 13.64 11.31
C LEU A 9 -1.51 12.51 11.61
N ARG A 10 -1.14 11.62 12.52
CA ARG A 10 -1.96 11.17 13.68
C ARG A 10 -1.19 10.07 14.40
N PRO A 11 -0.83 10.32 15.67
CA PRO A 11 -1.66 9.73 16.70
C PRO A 11 -2.07 10.76 17.76
N LEU A 12 -3.35 10.70 18.11
CA LEU A 12 -3.98 11.44 19.18
C LEU A 12 -4.28 10.42 20.26
N ILE A 13 -3.43 10.32 21.29
CA ILE A 13 -3.85 9.86 22.62
C ILE A 13 -3.19 10.76 23.67
N LEU A 14 -4.07 11.53 24.29
CA LEU A 14 -3.88 12.41 25.42
C LEU A 14 -4.06 11.57 26.69
N ALA A 15 -3.08 11.54 27.59
CA ALA A 15 -3.30 11.13 28.97
C ALA A 15 -2.47 12.02 29.89
N ALA A 16 -3.16 12.74 30.76
CA ALA A 16 -2.70 13.87 31.54
C ALA A 16 -1.86 13.48 32.76
N LEU A 17 -0.90 14.35 33.09
CA LEU A 17 -0.13 14.39 34.32
C LEU A 17 -0.74 15.44 35.27
N MET A 18 -1.18 15.02 36.45
CA MET A 18 -1.34 15.80 37.70
C MET A 18 -1.91 14.83 38.75
N GLY A 19 -1.40 14.62 39.96
CA GLY A 19 -0.33 15.19 40.77
C GLY A 19 -0.67 14.82 42.23
N CYS A 20 0.31 14.43 43.05
CA CYS A 20 0.38 14.68 44.50
C CYS A 20 1.49 13.82 45.13
N ALA A 21 2.46 14.50 45.73
CA ALA A 21 3.45 13.94 46.60
C ALA A 21 2.83 13.64 47.98
N ALA A 22 3.10 12.46 48.53
CA ALA A 22 3.15 12.22 49.96
C ALA A 22 4.06 11.01 50.23
N SER A 23 5.18 11.29 50.88
CA SER A 23 6.24 10.36 51.23
C SER A 23 5.79 9.40 52.32
N LEU A 24 5.80 8.10 52.05
CA LEU A 24 6.06 7.06 53.05
C LEU A 24 6.95 5.99 52.43
N ALA A 25 8.03 5.72 53.14
CA ALA A 25 9.05 4.75 52.81
C ALA A 25 8.44 3.36 52.64
N GLN A 26 8.39 2.86 51.41
CA GLN A 26 8.31 1.45 51.12
C GLN A 26 9.62 1.03 50.47
N ALA A 27 10.26 0.06 51.10
CA ALA A 27 11.52 -0.54 50.72
C ALA A 27 11.55 -0.78 49.21
N GLN A 28 12.46 -0.08 48.53
CA GLN A 28 12.87 -0.43 47.18
C GLN A 28 13.60 -1.76 47.29
N ALA A 29 12.87 -2.86 47.15
CA ALA A 29 13.44 -4.03 46.52
C ALA A 29 13.85 -3.56 45.13
N THR A 30 15.13 -3.24 44.96
CA THR A 30 15.77 -3.20 43.66
C THR A 30 15.52 -4.56 43.05
N ALA A 31 14.43 -4.71 42.28
CA ALA A 31 14.41 -5.67 41.21
C ALA A 31 15.62 -5.27 40.38
N ALA A 32 16.70 -6.03 40.55
CA ALA A 32 17.83 -5.97 39.66
C ALA A 32 17.21 -6.02 38.27
N SER A 33 17.31 -4.92 37.52
CA SER A 33 17.25 -5.01 36.07
C SER A 33 18.33 -6.02 35.73
N ALA A 34 17.89 -7.27 35.52
CA ALA A 34 18.73 -8.33 35.03
C ALA A 34 19.50 -7.73 33.85
N PRO A 35 20.80 -8.01 33.71
CA PRO A 35 21.52 -7.60 32.51
C PRO A 35 20.64 -8.00 31.33
N ALA A 36 20.48 -7.11 30.34
CA ALA A 36 19.80 -7.45 29.10
C ALA A 36 20.50 -8.68 28.52
N ALA A 37 19.99 -9.85 28.89
CA ALA A 37 20.50 -11.11 28.44
C ALA A 37 20.25 -11.06 26.93
N GLY A 38 21.31 -11.24 26.15
CA GLY A 38 21.17 -11.39 24.70
C GLY A 38 20.03 -12.38 24.42
N SER A 39 19.31 -12.15 23.32
CA SER A 39 18.06 -12.87 23.02
C SER A 39 18.14 -14.36 23.34
N SER A 40 17.20 -14.81 24.18
CA SER A 40 17.08 -16.21 24.56
C SER A 40 16.92 -17.09 23.32
N PRO A 41 17.34 -18.36 23.35
CA PRO A 41 17.08 -19.30 22.25
C PRO A 41 15.59 -19.37 21.87
N ALA A 42 14.70 -19.40 22.87
CA ALA A 42 13.25 -19.40 22.66
C ALA A 42 12.75 -18.14 21.93
N LYS A 43 13.28 -16.96 22.30
CA LYS A 43 12.96 -15.71 21.61
C LYS A 43 13.41 -15.74 20.14
N LYS A 44 14.59 -16.28 19.86
CA LYS A 44 15.10 -16.43 18.48
C LYS A 44 14.26 -17.38 17.64
N GLU A 45 13.79 -18.48 18.24
CA GLU A 45 12.88 -19.43 17.57
C GLU A 45 11.54 -18.77 17.22
N LEU A 46 10.97 -17.98 18.15
CA LEU A 46 9.74 -17.23 17.88
C LEU A 46 9.93 -16.19 16.77
N VAL A 47 11.06 -15.48 16.76
CA VAL A 47 11.40 -14.55 15.67
C VAL A 47 11.53 -15.28 14.35
N ALA A 48 12.26 -16.39 14.31
CA ALA A 48 12.38 -17.21 13.10
C ALA A 48 11.01 -17.67 12.59
N ARG A 49 10.09 -18.03 13.50
CA ARG A 49 8.73 -18.42 13.17
C ARG A 49 7.92 -17.26 12.58
N VAL A 50 7.98 -16.07 13.20
CA VAL A 50 7.33 -14.86 12.67
C VAL A 50 7.87 -14.53 11.28
N LEU A 51 9.19 -14.58 11.07
CA LEU A 51 9.81 -14.33 9.77
C LEU A 51 9.35 -15.34 8.71
N GLN A 52 9.24 -16.61 9.08
CA GLN A 52 8.71 -17.65 8.19
C GLN A 52 7.25 -17.37 7.78
N LEU A 53 6.41 -16.98 8.74
CA LEU A 53 5.01 -16.62 8.48
C LEU A 53 4.89 -15.36 7.60
N GLN A 54 5.87 -14.46 7.68
CA GLN A 54 5.96 -13.26 6.86
C GLN A 54 6.72 -13.45 5.54
N GLN A 55 7.24 -14.64 5.27
CA GLN A 55 7.99 -14.93 4.04
C GLN A 55 7.24 -14.48 2.77
N PRO A 56 5.93 -14.75 2.58
CA PRO A 56 5.21 -14.27 1.40
C PRO A 56 5.29 -12.74 1.19
N GLY A 57 5.34 -11.98 2.28
CA GLY A 57 5.51 -10.52 2.24
C GLY A 57 6.92 -10.10 1.82
N LEU A 58 7.95 -10.80 2.32
CA LEU A 58 9.35 -10.57 1.90
C LEU A 58 9.54 -10.87 0.40
N GLU A 59 8.92 -11.95 -0.08
CA GLU A 59 8.95 -12.31 -1.50
C GLU A 59 8.13 -11.34 -2.36
N ALA A 60 7.00 -10.84 -1.86
CA ALA A 60 6.23 -9.82 -2.57
C ALA A 60 7.01 -8.50 -2.67
N MET A 61 7.69 -8.09 -1.60
CA MET A 61 8.55 -6.92 -1.60
C MET A 61 9.68 -7.05 -2.63
N SER A 62 10.37 -8.20 -2.67
CA SER A 62 11.45 -8.42 -3.64
C SER A 62 10.96 -8.36 -5.09
N ARG A 63 9.79 -8.93 -5.38
CA ARG A 63 9.14 -8.82 -6.70
C ARG A 63 8.77 -7.38 -7.04
N ALA A 64 8.17 -6.64 -6.11
CA ALA A 64 7.77 -5.26 -6.34
C ALA A 64 8.96 -4.35 -6.69
N MET A 65 10.12 -4.57 -6.06
CA MET A 65 11.36 -3.85 -6.36
C MET A 65 11.86 -4.07 -7.80
N LEU A 66 11.58 -5.24 -8.40
CA LEU A 66 11.91 -5.52 -9.80
C LEU A 66 10.86 -4.98 -10.77
N GLN A 67 9.59 -5.02 -10.38
CA GLN A 67 8.49 -4.60 -11.25
C GLN A 67 8.53 -3.11 -11.59
N GLN A 68 8.89 -2.25 -10.65
CA GLN A 68 8.93 -0.79 -10.88
C GLN A 68 9.89 -0.40 -12.04
N PRO A 69 11.18 -0.76 -12.01
CA PRO A 69 12.09 -0.41 -13.10
C PRO A 69 11.74 -1.12 -14.42
N LEU A 70 11.24 -2.36 -14.36
CA LEU A 70 10.82 -3.08 -15.57
C LEU A 70 9.60 -2.43 -16.24
N GLY A 71 8.63 -1.93 -15.48
CA GLY A 71 7.50 -1.19 -16.04
C GLY A 71 7.94 0.06 -16.80
N GLN A 72 8.91 0.80 -16.26
CA GLN A 72 9.48 1.99 -16.93
C GLN A 72 10.23 1.60 -18.21
N LEU A 73 11.03 0.53 -18.16
CA LEU A 73 11.74 0.00 -19.32
C LEU A 73 10.76 -0.40 -20.44
N MET A 74 9.69 -1.14 -20.10
CA MET A 74 8.68 -1.58 -21.04
C MET A 74 7.91 -0.41 -21.66
N GLN A 75 7.59 0.63 -20.89
CA GLN A 75 6.96 1.83 -21.40
C GLN A 75 7.84 2.54 -22.44
N GLY A 76 9.13 2.71 -22.13
CA GLY A 76 10.11 3.30 -23.06
C GLY A 76 10.32 2.43 -24.31
N ALA A 77 10.42 1.11 -24.14
CA ALA A 77 10.53 0.16 -25.23
C ALA A 77 9.30 0.23 -26.17
N GLY A 78 8.09 0.33 -25.61
CA GLY A 78 6.86 0.50 -26.40
C GLY A 78 6.87 1.75 -27.27
N GLN A 79 7.34 2.88 -26.73
CA GLN A 79 7.47 4.12 -27.50
C GLN A 79 8.54 3.99 -28.61
N ALA A 80 9.68 3.38 -28.31
CA ALA A 80 10.74 3.16 -29.30
C ALA A 80 10.30 2.21 -30.43
N LEU A 81 9.57 1.14 -30.10
CA LEU A 81 9.01 0.20 -31.07
C LEU A 81 8.06 0.89 -32.06
N GLN A 82 7.28 1.90 -31.62
CA GLN A 82 6.41 2.66 -32.51
C GLN A 82 7.17 3.49 -33.55
N GLN A 83 8.42 3.86 -33.29
CA GLN A 83 9.26 4.61 -34.22
C GLN A 83 9.97 3.72 -35.25
N LEU A 84 9.94 2.40 -35.08
CA LEU A 84 10.55 1.47 -36.04
C LEU A 84 9.65 1.26 -37.28
N PRO A 85 10.25 0.87 -38.43
CA PRO A 85 9.49 0.34 -39.57
C PRO A 85 8.62 -0.85 -39.16
N ALA A 86 7.40 -0.94 -39.73
CA ALA A 86 6.37 -1.90 -39.31
C ALA A 86 6.86 -3.36 -39.34
N GLU A 87 7.61 -3.71 -40.38
CA GLU A 87 8.18 -5.03 -40.62
C GLU A 87 9.25 -5.44 -39.59
N LYS A 88 9.82 -4.50 -38.82
CA LYS A 88 10.80 -4.78 -37.76
C LYS A 88 10.18 -4.86 -36.37
N ARG A 89 9.00 -4.27 -36.16
CA ARG A 89 8.40 -4.09 -34.83
C ARG A 89 8.19 -5.40 -34.09
N GLU A 90 7.59 -6.40 -34.75
CA GLU A 90 7.25 -7.68 -34.10
C GLU A 90 8.50 -8.46 -33.68
N ALA A 91 9.49 -8.58 -34.58
CA ALA A 91 10.73 -9.29 -34.28
C ALA A 91 11.51 -8.60 -33.15
N THR A 92 11.57 -7.26 -33.15
CA THR A 92 12.22 -6.49 -32.08
C THR A 92 11.43 -6.60 -30.76
N ALA A 93 10.10 -6.57 -30.79
CA ALA A 93 9.27 -6.74 -29.60
C ALA A 93 9.52 -8.12 -28.94
N LYS A 94 9.52 -9.20 -29.73
CA LYS A 94 9.82 -10.56 -29.24
C LYS A 94 11.23 -10.67 -28.65
N ALA A 95 12.22 -10.02 -29.26
CA ALA A 95 13.58 -10.00 -28.72
C ALA A 95 13.65 -9.29 -27.35
N ILE A 96 12.99 -8.14 -27.23
CA ILE A 96 12.89 -7.39 -25.96
C ILE A 96 12.17 -8.21 -24.90
N GLU A 97 11.05 -8.85 -25.24
CA GLU A 97 10.32 -9.74 -24.33
C GLU A 97 11.19 -10.90 -23.84
N GLY A 98 11.99 -11.50 -24.74
CA GLY A 98 12.94 -12.56 -24.40
C GLY A 98 14.00 -12.11 -23.39
N GLU A 99 14.61 -10.95 -23.62
CA GLU A 99 15.60 -10.37 -22.69
C GLU A 99 14.99 -10.02 -21.33
N ILE A 100 13.80 -9.42 -21.31
CA ILE A 100 13.08 -9.12 -20.07
C ILE A 100 12.76 -10.41 -19.31
N LYS A 101 12.26 -11.43 -20.00
CA LYS A 101 11.96 -12.73 -19.39
C LYS A 101 13.21 -13.34 -18.76
N LYS A 102 14.31 -13.39 -19.51
CA LYS A 102 15.60 -13.91 -19.00
C LYS A 102 16.05 -13.15 -17.76
N PHE A 103 16.02 -11.82 -17.80
CA PHE A 103 16.37 -10.97 -16.66
C PHE A 103 15.50 -11.27 -15.44
N VAL A 104 14.18 -11.39 -15.61
CA VAL A 104 13.24 -11.69 -14.51
C VAL A 104 13.49 -13.08 -13.93
N ASP A 105 13.67 -14.08 -14.78
CA ASP A 105 13.90 -15.48 -14.38
C ASP A 105 15.21 -15.62 -13.57
N GLU A 106 16.26 -14.87 -13.93
CA GLU A 106 17.54 -14.85 -13.21
C GLU A 106 17.50 -13.99 -11.93
N THR A 107 16.88 -12.81 -12.00
CA THR A 107 17.00 -11.80 -10.93
C THR A 107 15.98 -11.99 -9.82
N THR A 108 14.77 -12.50 -10.12
CA THR A 108 13.73 -12.73 -9.11
C THR A 108 14.19 -13.69 -8.00
N PRO A 109 14.71 -14.90 -8.28
CA PRO A 109 15.20 -15.80 -7.23
C PRO A 109 16.38 -15.18 -6.47
N LEU A 110 17.31 -14.49 -7.15
CA LEU A 110 18.43 -13.81 -6.50
C LEU A 110 17.95 -12.79 -5.46
N MET A 111 17.02 -11.91 -5.84
CA MET A 111 16.47 -10.87 -4.95
C MET A 111 15.68 -11.48 -3.79
N ARG A 112 14.87 -12.50 -4.07
CA ARG A 112 14.10 -13.25 -3.07
C ARG A 112 15.03 -13.89 -2.04
N ASP A 113 16.02 -14.65 -2.49
CA ASP A 113 16.92 -15.40 -1.64
C ASP A 113 17.77 -14.45 -0.79
N ARG A 114 18.19 -13.30 -1.37
CA ARG A 114 18.88 -12.25 -0.62
C ARG A 114 18.00 -11.64 0.46
N ALA A 115 16.73 -11.36 0.17
CA ALA A 115 15.78 -10.83 1.15
C ALA A 115 15.56 -11.81 2.31
N ILE A 116 15.35 -13.09 2.02
CA ILE A 116 15.20 -14.16 3.04
C ILE A 116 16.47 -14.26 3.90
N LYS A 117 17.66 -14.25 3.27
CA LYS A 117 18.94 -14.32 3.98
C LYS A 117 19.20 -13.09 4.88
N LEU A 118 18.73 -11.91 4.47
CA LEU A 118 18.90 -10.68 5.24
C LEU A 118 17.90 -10.55 6.38
N ALA A 119 16.71 -11.14 6.25
CA ALA A 119 15.61 -10.92 7.17
C ALA A 119 15.97 -11.18 8.65
N PRO A 120 16.74 -12.23 9.03
CA PRO A 120 17.12 -12.43 10.43
C PRO A 120 17.98 -11.29 11.01
N SER A 121 18.96 -10.79 10.26
CA SER A 121 19.87 -9.75 10.75
C SER A 121 19.29 -8.33 10.65
N THR A 122 18.17 -8.16 9.95
CA THR A 122 17.50 -6.86 9.80
C THR A 122 16.20 -6.83 10.59
N ILE A 123 15.15 -7.50 10.09
CA ILE A 123 13.84 -7.56 10.71
C ILE A 123 13.90 -8.38 12.00
N GLY A 124 14.62 -9.50 11.99
CA GLY A 124 14.77 -10.34 13.19
C GLY A 124 15.43 -9.59 14.34
N ALA A 125 16.50 -8.86 14.08
CA ALA A 125 17.14 -7.99 15.09
C ALA A 125 16.17 -6.94 15.65
N ILE A 126 15.35 -6.30 14.81
CA ILE A 126 14.31 -5.35 15.25
C ILE A 126 13.28 -6.05 16.13
N LEU A 127 12.81 -7.24 15.74
CA LEU A 127 11.83 -8.00 16.52
C LEU A 127 12.40 -8.44 17.88
N GLU A 128 13.67 -8.87 17.89
CA GLU A 128 14.39 -9.23 19.12
C GLU A 128 14.60 -8.04 20.05
N GLU A 129 14.81 -6.83 19.53
CA GLU A 129 14.98 -5.62 20.34
C GLU A 129 13.64 -5.07 20.86
N ARG A 130 12.58 -5.14 20.05
CA ARG A 130 11.34 -4.38 20.28
C ARG A 130 10.23 -5.17 20.94
N PHE A 131 10.26 -6.49 20.88
CA PHE A 131 9.23 -7.34 21.46
C PHE A 131 9.80 -8.18 22.59
N SER A 132 8.98 -8.46 23.60
CA SER A 132 9.24 -9.51 24.58
C SER A 132 8.99 -10.90 23.97
N GLU A 133 9.46 -11.95 24.64
CA GLU A 133 9.19 -13.33 24.22
C GLU A 133 7.68 -13.64 24.21
N ASP A 134 6.94 -13.14 25.21
CA ASP A 134 5.50 -13.36 25.31
C ASP A 134 4.72 -12.67 24.18
N GLU A 135 5.10 -11.44 23.82
CA GLU A 135 4.47 -10.73 22.69
C GLU A 135 4.79 -11.41 21.36
N LEU A 136 6.01 -11.90 21.16
CA LEU A 136 6.37 -12.67 19.96
C LEU A 136 5.57 -13.98 19.86
N ARG A 137 5.31 -14.64 20.99
CA ARG A 137 4.46 -15.84 21.03
C ARG A 137 3.02 -15.52 20.64
N GLN A 138 2.46 -14.44 21.18
CA GLN A 138 1.11 -13.98 20.81
C GLN A 138 1.03 -13.58 19.32
N LEU A 139 2.05 -12.89 18.82
CA LEU A 139 2.14 -12.50 17.41
C LEU A 139 2.19 -13.73 16.49
N ALA A 140 3.06 -14.71 16.80
CA ALA A 140 3.15 -15.94 16.02
C ALA A 140 1.81 -16.70 16.00
N ALA A 141 1.17 -16.86 17.17
CA ALA A 141 -0.12 -17.52 17.27
C ALA A 141 -1.22 -16.80 16.46
N TRP A 142 -1.23 -15.46 16.48
CA TRP A 142 -2.16 -14.67 15.68
C TRP A 142 -1.91 -14.81 14.17
N LEU A 143 -0.65 -14.80 13.73
CA LEU A 143 -0.27 -14.98 12.33
C LEU A 143 -0.61 -16.40 11.82
N GLU A 144 -0.50 -17.42 12.66
CA GLU A 144 -0.87 -18.80 12.34
C GLU A 144 -2.38 -19.03 12.31
N SER A 145 -3.13 -18.18 13.01
CA SER A 145 -4.56 -18.36 13.22
C SER A 145 -5.32 -18.53 11.90
N PRO A 146 -6.09 -19.62 11.72
CA PRO A 146 -6.95 -19.79 10.55
C PRO A 146 -8.04 -18.71 10.50
N VAL A 147 -8.44 -18.17 11.64
CA VAL A 147 -9.39 -17.06 11.72
C VAL A 147 -8.77 -15.79 11.13
N ASN A 148 -7.50 -15.50 11.43
CA ASN A 148 -6.79 -14.37 10.84
C ASN A 148 -6.68 -14.51 9.31
N LYS A 149 -6.34 -15.71 8.81
CA LYS A 149 -6.30 -16.00 7.37
C LYS A 149 -7.67 -15.80 6.71
N LYS A 150 -8.73 -16.34 7.32
CA LYS A 150 -10.11 -16.18 6.83
C LYS A 150 -10.53 -14.71 6.81
N TYR A 151 -10.22 -13.96 7.86
CA TYR A 151 -10.52 -12.52 7.91
C TYR A 151 -9.81 -11.75 6.80
N GLY A 152 -8.54 -12.05 6.54
CA GLY A 152 -7.78 -11.46 5.42
C GLY A 152 -8.40 -11.78 4.06
N GLN A 153 -8.81 -13.04 3.82
CA GLN A 153 -9.47 -13.46 2.57
C GLN A 153 -10.81 -12.74 2.36
N LEU A 154 -11.61 -12.59 3.41
CA LEU A 154 -12.90 -11.87 3.36
C LEU A 154 -12.73 -10.36 3.12
N GLY A 155 -11.54 -9.80 3.32
CA GLY A 155 -11.28 -8.38 3.15
C GLY A 155 -11.69 -7.83 1.78
N GLN A 156 -11.45 -8.57 0.70
CA GLN A 156 -11.82 -8.16 -0.66
C GLN A 156 -13.34 -8.16 -0.87
N ASP A 157 -14.04 -9.17 -0.35
CA ASP A 157 -15.50 -9.26 -0.43
C ASP A 157 -16.17 -8.14 0.36
N MET A 158 -15.66 -7.85 1.57
CA MET A 158 -16.13 -6.73 2.38
C MET A 158 -15.90 -5.37 1.70
N GLN A 159 -14.72 -5.17 1.09
CA GLN A 159 -14.42 -3.96 0.31
C GLN A 159 -15.36 -3.80 -0.88
N ARG A 160 -15.61 -4.88 -1.62
CA ARG A 160 -16.54 -4.88 -2.75
C ARG A 160 -17.96 -4.53 -2.31
N ALA A 161 -18.46 -5.18 -1.27
CA ALA A 161 -19.81 -4.94 -0.75
C ALA A 161 -19.99 -3.48 -0.31
N LEU A 162 -18.99 -2.91 0.39
CA LEU A 162 -19.02 -1.49 0.76
C LEU A 162 -18.99 -0.58 -0.46
N ALA A 163 -18.12 -0.86 -1.44
CA ALA A 163 -17.98 -0.03 -2.65
C ALA A 163 -19.28 -0.01 -3.47
N GLU A 164 -19.91 -1.17 -3.68
CA GLU A 164 -21.19 -1.27 -4.40
C GLU A 164 -22.27 -0.43 -3.72
N LYS A 165 -22.41 -0.54 -2.39
CA LYS A 165 -23.42 0.22 -1.64
C LYS A 165 -23.09 1.71 -1.59
N LEU A 166 -21.82 2.08 -1.42
CA LEU A 166 -21.38 3.46 -1.39
C LEU A 166 -21.64 4.16 -2.73
N VAL A 167 -21.34 3.50 -3.86
CA VAL A 167 -21.63 4.06 -5.19
C VAL A 167 -23.13 4.22 -5.38
N ALA A 168 -23.93 3.21 -5.02
CA ALA A 168 -25.38 3.29 -5.15
C ALA A 168 -25.98 4.48 -4.38
N ASP A 169 -25.50 4.72 -3.16
CA ASP A 169 -26.04 5.78 -2.30
C ASP A 169 -25.51 7.17 -2.64
N THR A 170 -24.29 7.27 -3.17
CA THR A 170 -23.63 8.57 -3.41
C THR A 170 -23.71 9.06 -4.84
N ARG A 171 -24.02 8.20 -5.82
CA ARG A 171 -23.98 8.54 -7.27
C ARG A 171 -24.69 9.85 -7.59
N GLY A 172 -25.96 10.00 -7.22
CA GLY A 172 -26.73 11.21 -7.54
C GLY A 172 -26.15 12.49 -6.92
N THR A 173 -25.64 12.40 -5.68
CA THR A 173 -25.00 13.53 -5.01
C THR A 173 -23.68 13.91 -5.69
N VAL A 174 -22.86 12.91 -6.03
CA VAL A 174 -21.57 13.12 -6.70
C VAL A 174 -21.79 13.71 -8.10
N GLU A 175 -22.73 13.19 -8.89
CA GLU A 175 -23.07 13.70 -10.22
C GLU A 175 -23.52 15.17 -10.17
N ALA A 176 -24.37 15.55 -9.21
CA ALA A 176 -24.81 16.93 -9.04
C ALA A 176 -23.65 17.87 -8.68
N ARG A 177 -22.75 17.43 -7.79
CA ARG A 177 -21.55 18.20 -7.40
C ARG A 177 -20.57 18.32 -8.57
N LEU A 178 -20.39 17.26 -9.35
CA LEU A 178 -19.52 17.25 -10.52
C LEU A 178 -20.01 18.24 -11.57
N LYS A 179 -21.30 18.25 -11.88
CA LYS A 179 -21.91 19.23 -12.79
C LYS A 179 -21.71 20.67 -12.32
N THR A 180 -21.84 20.91 -11.01
CA THR A 180 -21.62 22.23 -10.40
C THR A 180 -20.15 22.67 -10.53
N LEU A 181 -19.22 21.73 -10.35
CA LEU A 181 -17.79 21.96 -10.53
C LEU A 181 -17.47 22.27 -12.00
N GLU A 182 -17.98 21.48 -12.94
CA GLU A 182 -17.81 21.71 -14.39
C GLU A 182 -18.26 23.12 -14.79
N GLN A 183 -19.43 23.56 -14.33
CA GLN A 183 -19.93 24.92 -14.58
C GLN A 183 -19.00 25.99 -14.02
N SER A 184 -18.45 25.78 -12.83
CA SER A 184 -17.51 26.72 -12.20
C SER A 184 -16.19 26.80 -12.98
N VAL A 185 -15.67 25.65 -13.43
CA VAL A 185 -14.45 25.57 -14.26
C VAL A 185 -14.67 26.25 -15.61
N MET A 186 -15.77 25.96 -16.31
CA MET A 186 -16.11 26.60 -17.58
C MET A 186 -16.19 28.13 -17.44
N LYS A 187 -16.81 28.62 -16.35
CA LYS A 187 -16.88 30.05 -16.05
C LYS A 187 -15.49 30.67 -15.85
N GLN A 188 -14.58 29.99 -15.16
CA GLN A 188 -13.20 30.47 -14.97
C GLN A 188 -12.38 30.46 -16.26
N LEU A 189 -12.63 29.48 -17.15
CA LEU A 189 -11.97 29.41 -18.46
C LEU A 189 -12.58 30.37 -19.50
N GLY A 190 -13.60 31.15 -19.14
CA GLY A 190 -14.27 32.06 -20.07
C GLY A 190 -15.10 31.35 -21.15
N ILE A 191 -15.39 30.06 -20.97
CA ILE A 191 -16.17 29.25 -21.90
C ILE A 191 -17.65 29.36 -21.47
N ALA A 192 -18.44 30.14 -22.20
CA ALA A 192 -19.88 30.21 -21.94
C ALA A 192 -20.55 28.88 -22.33
N PRO A 193 -21.45 28.33 -21.49
CA PRO A 193 -22.22 27.15 -21.86
C PRO A 193 -23.06 27.47 -23.10
N LYS A 194 -22.96 26.64 -24.13
CA LYS A 194 -23.73 26.78 -25.37
C LYS A 194 -25.22 26.72 -25.02
N PRO A 195 -26.05 27.71 -25.40
CA PRO A 195 -27.49 27.63 -25.15
C PRO A 195 -28.04 26.39 -25.85
N ALA A 196 -28.87 25.60 -25.16
CA ALA A 196 -29.71 24.63 -25.84
C ALA A 196 -30.58 25.41 -26.83
N THR A 197 -30.39 25.17 -28.12
CA THR A 197 -31.15 25.82 -29.18
C THR A 197 -32.63 25.51 -29.00
N SER A 198 -33.39 26.52 -28.59
CA SER A 198 -34.84 26.51 -28.59
C SER A 198 -35.35 26.12 -29.97
N ALA A 199 -36.21 25.10 -30.03
CA ALA A 199 -36.86 24.70 -31.27
C ALA A 199 -37.69 25.89 -31.85
N PRO A 200 -37.77 26.06 -33.18
CA PRO A 200 -38.52 27.16 -33.78
C PRO A 200 -40.01 27.05 -33.45
N ALA A 201 -40.63 28.17 -33.08
CA ALA A 201 -42.07 28.27 -32.88
C ALA A 201 -42.83 28.00 -34.20
N PRO A 202 -43.99 27.32 -34.16
CA PRO A 202 -44.76 27.06 -35.37
C PRO A 202 -45.37 28.36 -35.92
N ALA A 203 -45.29 28.52 -37.24
CA ALA A 203 -45.83 29.68 -37.95
C ALA A 203 -47.38 29.71 -37.91
N PRO A 204 -48.01 30.89 -37.88
CA PRO A 204 -49.45 31.00 -37.83
C PRO A 204 -50.08 30.63 -39.18
N ALA A 205 -51.09 29.76 -39.15
CA ALA A 205 -51.85 29.39 -40.34
C ALA A 205 -52.78 30.53 -40.78
N LYS A 206 -52.70 30.90 -42.06
CA LYS A 206 -53.68 31.79 -42.72
C LYS A 206 -54.82 30.95 -43.30
N LYS A 207 -56.02 31.09 -42.73
CA LYS A 207 -57.29 31.47 -43.41
C LYS A 207 -58.45 31.30 -42.44
#